data_AF-A0A533XFE8-F1
#
_entry.id   AF-A0A533XFE8-F1
#
_cell.length_a   1.000
_cell.length_b   1.000
_cell.length_c   1.000
_cell.angle_alpha   90.00
_cell.angle_beta   90.00
_cell.angle_gamma   90.00
#
_symmetry.space_group_name_H-M   'P 1'
#
loop_
_entity.id
_entity.type
_entity.pdbx_description
1 polymer ?
#
loop_
_entity_poly.entity_id
_entity_poly.type
_entity_poly.pdbx_seq_one_letter_code
_entity_poly.pdbx_strand_id
1 'polypeptide(L)'
;MFEVAPLEDPAQFSALWFLEDEAGNISDTPVGRDTLAVPGHERYGFLELEKPSDGWQKGKYLVKIFITPQGQQPFHAANQVGTMRFKIADQPAPVPDTAAQK
;
A
#
# COMPACT_ATOMS: atom_id res chain seq x y z
N MET A 1 -2.78 6.40 6.08
CA MET A 1 -3.18 7.54 5.23
C MET A 1 -1.91 8.08 4.59
N PHE A 2 -1.85 8.09 3.26
CA PHE A 2 -0.77 8.76 2.53
C PHE A 2 -1.33 10.09 2.00
N GLU A 3 -0.49 11.13 1.98
CA GLU A 3 -0.85 12.45 1.49
C GLU A 3 0.04 12.77 0.28
N VAL A 4 -0.55 13.39 -0.73
CA VAL A 4 0.13 13.79 -1.95
C VAL A 4 -0.13 15.26 -2.21
N ALA A 5 0.84 15.92 -2.82
CA ALA A 5 0.68 17.29 -3.27
C ALA A 5 -0.51 17.39 -4.24
N PRO A 6 -1.22 18.52 -4.30
CA PRO A 6 -2.26 18.76 -5.28
C PRO A 6 -1.71 18.48 -6.68
N LEU A 7 -2.39 17.61 -7.42
CA LEU A 7 -1.99 17.22 -8.77
C LEU A 7 -2.71 18.13 -9.75
N GLU A 8 -1.96 18.79 -10.64
CA GLU A 8 -2.56 19.62 -11.69
C GLU A 8 -3.26 18.76 -12.77
N ASP A 9 -2.74 17.55 -12.99
CA ASP A 9 -3.27 16.56 -13.94
C ASP A 9 -3.89 15.34 -13.22
N PRO A 10 -4.87 14.66 -13.82
CA PRO A 10 -5.39 13.40 -13.30
C PRO A 10 -4.29 12.36 -13.11
N ALA A 11 -4.30 11.73 -11.95
CA ALA A 11 -3.33 10.71 -11.61
C ALA A 11 -4.00 9.41 -11.21
N GLN A 12 -3.16 8.40 -11.10
CA GLN A 12 -3.52 7.07 -10.69
C GLN A 12 -2.55 6.61 -9.62
N PHE A 13 -3.10 6.32 -8.45
CA PHE A 13 -2.41 5.62 -7.38
C PHE A 13 -2.61 4.14 -7.55
N SER A 14 -1.58 3.35 -7.31
CA SER A 14 -1.70 1.90 -7.39
C SER A 14 -0.84 1.24 -6.33
N ALA A 15 -1.29 0.08 -5.86
CA ALA A 15 -0.54 -0.77 -4.96
C ALA A 15 -0.30 -2.14 -5.58
N LEU A 16 0.87 -2.69 -5.28
CA LEU A 16 1.13 -4.12 -5.34
C LEU A 16 1.51 -4.57 -3.94
N TRP A 17 0.89 -5.64 -3.46
CA TRP A 17 1.26 -6.22 -2.18
C TRP A 17 1.87 -7.60 -2.34
N PHE A 18 2.80 -7.92 -1.44
CA PHE A 18 3.62 -9.11 -1.48
C PHE A 18 3.63 -9.74 -0.10
N LEU A 19 3.75 -11.06 -0.04
CA LEU A 19 4.00 -11.74 1.23
C LEU A 19 5.47 -11.53 1.62
N GLU A 20 5.68 -11.27 2.91
CA GLU A 20 6.99 -11.24 3.53
C GLU A 20 7.11 -12.46 4.46
N ASP A 21 8.13 -13.28 4.24
CA ASP A 21 8.37 -14.47 5.06
C ASP A 21 8.98 -14.12 6.44
N GLU A 22 9.27 -15.13 7.26
CA GLU A 22 9.85 -14.91 8.58
C GLU A 22 11.28 -14.36 8.53
N ALA A 23 12.03 -14.66 7.47
CA ALA A 23 13.38 -14.17 7.22
C ALA A 23 13.40 -12.75 6.60
N GLY A 24 12.24 -12.20 6.24
CA GLY A 24 12.10 -10.88 5.63
C GLY A 24 12.23 -10.90 4.10
N ASN A 25 12.23 -12.08 3.47
CA ASN A 25 12.21 -12.18 2.01
C ASN A 25 10.82 -11.85 1.49
N ILE A 26 10.77 -11.11 0.39
CA ILE A 26 9.54 -10.70 -0.28
C ILE A 26 9.25 -11.69 -1.41
N SER A 27 7.99 -12.10 -1.55
CA SER A 27 7.57 -12.95 -2.67
C SER A 27 7.90 -12.30 -4.02
N ASP A 28 8.33 -13.10 -4.99
CA ASP A 28 8.65 -12.58 -6.33
C ASP A 28 7.41 -12.05 -7.06
N THR A 29 6.25 -12.67 -6.80
CA THR A 29 4.96 -12.28 -7.37
C THR A 29 4.12 -11.53 -6.34
N PRO A 30 3.37 -10.49 -6.77
CA PRO A 30 2.40 -9.85 -5.91
C PRO A 30 1.22 -10.80 -5.65
N VAL A 31 0.71 -10.78 -4.42
CA VAL A 31 -0.50 -11.52 -4.03
C VAL A 31 -1.77 -10.72 -4.25
N GLY A 32 -1.67 -9.57 -4.91
CA GLY A 32 -2.79 -8.73 -5.35
C GLY A 32 -2.38 -7.27 -5.57
N ARG A 33 -3.38 -6.47 -5.94
CA ARG A 33 -3.22 -5.10 -6.43
C ARG A 33 -4.50 -4.29 -6.24
N ASP A 34 -4.33 -2.98 -6.09
CA ASP A 34 -5.44 -2.02 -6.09
C ASP A 34 -5.04 -0.78 -6.86
N THR A 35 -6.04 -0.03 -7.28
CA THR A 35 -5.84 1.19 -8.05
C THR A 35 -6.93 2.18 -7.70
N LEU A 36 -6.51 3.43 -7.48
CA LEU A 36 -7.39 4.57 -7.30
C LEU A 36 -7.06 5.59 -8.38
N ALA A 37 -8.04 5.91 -9.21
CA ALA A 37 -7.97 7.09 -10.07
C ALA A 37 -8.30 8.34 -9.23
N VAL A 38 -7.45 9.35 -9.31
CA VAL A 38 -7.63 10.64 -8.63
C VAL A 38 -7.80 11.72 -9.70
N PRO A 39 -9.02 12.28 -9.86
CA PRO A 39 -9.26 13.40 -10.75
C PRO A 39 -8.38 14.61 -10.41
N GLY A 40 -7.94 15.38 -11.41
CA GLY A 40 -7.01 16.51 -11.23
C GLY A 40 -7.52 17.70 -10.39
N HIS A 41 -8.74 17.65 -9.85
CA HIS A 41 -9.26 18.66 -8.92
C HIS A 41 -9.32 18.17 -7.47
N GLU A 42 -9.04 16.89 -7.22
CA GLU A 42 -9.00 16.33 -5.88
C GLU A 42 -7.63 16.59 -5.22
N ARG A 43 -7.66 17.10 -3.99
CA ARG A 43 -6.44 17.39 -3.20
C ARG A 43 -6.01 16.23 -2.31
N TYR A 44 -6.89 15.24 -2.15
CA TYR A 44 -6.69 14.09 -1.27
C TYR A 44 -7.42 12.90 -1.85
N GLY A 45 -6.89 11.71 -1.58
CA GLY A 45 -7.50 10.44 -1.94
C GLY A 45 -7.05 9.37 -0.95
N PHE A 46 -7.78 8.26 -0.90
CA PHE A 46 -7.43 7.12 -0.06
C PHE A 46 -7.40 5.85 -0.93
N LEU A 47 -6.27 5.17 -0.95
CA LEU A 47 -6.18 3.83 -1.54
C LEU A 47 -6.67 2.83 -0.49
N GLU A 48 -7.80 2.20 -0.77
CA GLU A 48 -8.25 1.05 0.00
C GLU A 48 -7.60 -0.21 -0.53
N LEU A 49 -7.21 -1.07 0.41
CA LEU A 49 -6.67 -2.38 0.11
C LEU A 49 -7.81 -3.39 0.28
N GLU A 50 -8.41 -3.80 -0.83
CA GLU A 50 -9.60 -4.64 -0.78
C GLU A 50 -9.26 -6.06 -0.31
N LYS A 51 -10.13 -6.62 0.54
CA LYS A 51 -9.98 -8.00 0.99
C LYS A 51 -10.16 -8.95 -0.20
N PRO A 52 -9.19 -9.84 -0.50
CA PRO A 52 -9.35 -10.86 -1.54
C PRO A 52 -10.56 -11.77 -1.27
N SER A 53 -11.11 -12.40 -2.31
CA SER A 53 -12.27 -13.31 -2.21
C SER A 53 -12.07 -14.43 -1.19
N ASP A 54 -10.86 -14.99 -1.15
CA ASP A 54 -10.48 -16.07 -0.23
C ASP A 54 -10.01 -15.55 1.14
N GLY A 55 -10.10 -14.23 1.34
CA GLY A 55 -9.63 -13.52 2.51
C GLY A 55 -8.12 -13.29 2.51
N TRP A 56 -7.67 -12.64 3.59
CA TRP A 56 -6.26 -12.39 3.82
C TRP A 56 -5.59 -13.61 4.43
N GLN A 57 -4.50 -14.06 3.82
CA GLN A 57 -3.61 -15.02 4.46
C GLN A 57 -2.95 -14.38 5.70
N LYS A 58 -2.74 -15.16 6.75
CA LYS A 58 -1.95 -14.69 7.89
C LYS A 58 -0.50 -14.52 7.47
N GLY A 59 0.11 -13.42 7.86
CA GLY A 59 1.49 -13.13 7.48
C GLY A 59 1.84 -11.66 7.54
N LYS A 60 3.10 -11.38 7.24
CA LYS A 60 3.59 -10.03 7.00
C LYS A 60 3.41 -9.70 5.53
N TYR A 61 3.15 -8.44 5.25
CA TYR A 61 2.92 -7.94 3.92
C TYR A 61 3.78 -6.71 3.68
N LEU A 62 4.36 -6.63 2.47
CA LEU A 62 4.96 -5.41 1.94
C LEU A 62 4.06 -4.89 0.82
N VAL A 63 3.62 -3.65 0.93
CA VAL A 63 2.91 -2.91 -0.11
C VAL A 63 3.90 -1.96 -0.77
N LYS A 64 4.00 -2.03 -2.10
CA LYS A 64 4.68 -1.02 -2.92
C LYS A 64 3.62 -0.08 -3.48
N ILE A 65 3.83 1.22 -3.33
CA ILE A 65 2.90 2.27 -3.72
C ILE A 65 3.47 3.00 -4.92
N PHE A 66 2.63 3.21 -5.94
CA PHE A 66 2.99 3.83 -7.21
C PHE A 66 2.09 5.04 -7.48
N ILE A 67 2.63 6.06 -8.14
CA ILE A 67 1.87 7.17 -8.72
C ILE A 67 2.18 7.28 -10.21
N THR A 68 1.14 7.40 -11.04
CA THR A 68 1.29 7.53 -12.50
C THR A 68 0.26 8.49 -13.06
N PRO A 69 0.53 9.15 -14.21
CA PRO A 69 -0.51 9.84 -14.95
C PRO A 69 -1.62 8.85 -15.35
N GLN A 70 -2.88 9.29 -15.31
CA GLN A 70 -4.01 8.43 -15.64
C GLN A 70 -3.88 7.89 -17.08
N GLY A 71 -4.10 6.58 -17.25
CA GLY A 71 -4.02 5.90 -18.55
C GLY A 71 -2.62 5.39 -18.95
N GLN A 72 -1.59 5.65 -18.14
CA GLN A 72 -0.27 5.04 -18.32
C GLN A 72 -0.13 3.70 -17.58
N GLN A 73 0.93 2.95 -17.87
CA GLN A 73 1.24 1.71 -17.16
C GLN A 73 1.59 2.01 -15.68
N PRO A 74 0.82 1.49 -14.70
CA PRO A 74 0.97 1.91 -13.31
C PRO A 74 2.17 1.31 -12.57
N PHE A 75 2.55 0.08 -12.93
CA PHE A 75 3.57 -0.68 -12.20
C PHE A 75 4.93 -0.60 -12.89
N HIS A 76 5.64 0.50 -12.63
CA HIS A 76 7.02 0.71 -13.08
C HIS A 76 7.88 1.21 -11.91
N ALA A 77 9.14 0.75 -11.82
CA ALA A 77 10.02 1.09 -10.70
C ALA A 77 10.23 2.59 -10.51
N ALA A 78 10.31 3.35 -11.61
CA ALA A 78 10.44 4.81 -11.59
C ALA A 78 9.24 5.54 -10.97
N ASN A 79 8.09 4.88 -10.90
CA ASN A 79 6.84 5.45 -10.41
C ASN A 79 6.55 5.06 -8.95
N GLN A 80 7.43 4.27 -8.32
CA GLN A 80 7.27 3.86 -6.93
C GLN A 80 7.60 5.04 -6.00
N VAL A 81 6.63 5.43 -5.19
CA VAL A 81 6.76 6.57 -4.27
C VAL A 81 6.99 6.16 -2.83
N GLY A 82 6.76 4.89 -2.49
CA GLY A 82 6.99 4.41 -1.15
C GLY A 82 6.60 2.95 -0.93
N THR A 83 6.78 2.53 0.31
CA THR A 83 6.34 1.21 0.79
C THR A 83 5.64 1.31 2.13
N MET A 84 4.76 0.35 2.40
CA MET A 84 4.08 0.18 3.68
C MET A 84 4.17 -1.29 4.09
N ARG A 85 4.37 -1.55 5.39
CA ARG A 85 4.31 -2.92 5.95
C ARG A 85 3.12 -3.06 6.88
N PHE A 86 2.44 -4.19 6.80
CA PHE A 86 1.39 -4.57 7.75
C PHE A 86 1.41 -6.08 8.02
N LYS A 87 0.71 -6.51 9.07
CA LYS A 87 0.60 -7.93 9.44
C LYS A 87 -0.86 -8.31 9.66
N ILE A 88 -1.25 -9.45 9.10
CA ILE A 88 -2.52 -10.11 9.38
C ILE A 88 -2.28 -11.19 10.44
N ALA A 89 -2.95 -11.06 11.59
CA ALA A 89 -2.82 -11.95 12.74
C ALA A 89 -4.18 -12.15 13.43
N ASP A 90 -4.34 -13.26 14.18
CA ASP A 90 -5.57 -13.55 14.93
C ASP A 90 -5.84 -12.57 16.08
N GLN A 91 -4.77 -11.96 16.60
CA GLN A 91 -4.81 -11.06 17.73
C GLN A 91 -4.07 -9.77 17.34
N PRO A 92 -4.64 -8.58 17.65
CA PRO A 92 -3.96 -7.32 17.39
C PRO A 92 -2.59 -7.29 18.08
N ALA A 93 -1.61 -6.66 17.43
CA ALA A 93 -0.27 -6.53 18.01
C ALA A 93 -0.34 -5.82 19.38
N PRO A 94 0.50 -6.21 20.36
CA PRO A 94 0.60 -5.48 21.61
C PRO A 94 0.92 -4.01 21.30
N VAL A 95 0.09 -3.09 21.80
CA VAL A 95 0.39 -1.66 21.72
C VAL A 95 1.64 -1.43 22.58
N PRO A 96 2.73 -0.85 22.03
CA PRO A 96 3.89 -0.54 22.85
C PRO A 96 3.50 0.47 23.93
N ASP A 97 3.70 0.12 25.20
CA ASP A 97 3.49 1.00 26.34
C ASP A 97 4.42 2.23 26.20
N THR A 98 3.88 3.34 25.69
CA THR A 98 4.62 4.61 25.57
C THR A 98 4.51 5.40 26.88
N ALA A 99 4.41 4.72 28.02
CA ALA A 99 4.25 5.30 29.36
C ALA A 99 5.49 5.04 30.23
N ALA A 100 6.69 5.37 29.73
CA ALA A 100 7.90 5.41 30.56
C ALA A 100 8.96 6.36 29.99
N GLN A 101 8.59 7.61 29.72
CA GLN A 101 9.56 8.71 29.73
C GLN A 101 8.92 9.89 30.46
N LYS A 102 9.28 10.02 31.73
CA LYS A 102 9.08 11.21 32.56
C LYS A 102 10.42 11.58 33.17
#